data_AF-A0A950GRC8-F1
#
_entry.id   AF-A0A950GRC8-F1
#
_cell.length_a   1.000
_cell.length_b   1.000
_cell.length_c   1.000
_cell.angle_alpha   90.00
_cell.angle_beta   90.00
_cell.angle_gamma   90.00
#
_symmetry.space_group_name_H-M   'P 1'
#
loop_
_entity.id
_entity.type
_entity.pdbx_description
1 polymer ?
#
loop_
_entity_poly.entity_id
_entity_poly.type
_entity_poly.pdbx_seq_one_letter_code
_entity_poly.pdbx_strand_id
1 'polypeptide(L)' 'CLTVQTGEFEVEAGEETRRAGPGDTLRYRCDRNHVVRCVSGKPGRATMVCILKAAVME' A
#
# COMPACT_ATOMS: atom_id res chain seq x y z
N CYS A 1 -0.22 -4.60 -4.12
CA CYS A 1 -1.14 -3.53 -4.56
C CYS A 1 -2.00 -3.08 -3.38
N LEU A 2 -2.26 -1.79 -3.22
CA LEU A 2 -3.16 -1.24 -2.20
C LEU A 2 -4.29 -0.47 -2.90
N THR A 3 -5.53 -0.88 -2.69
CA THR A 3 -6.73 -0.21 -3.20
C THR A 3 -7.47 0.44 -2.05
N VAL A 4 -7.77 1.73 -2.15
CA VAL A 4 -8.41 2.49 -1.07
C VAL A 4 -9.91 2.60 -1.32
N GLN A 5 -10.72 2.20 -0.34
CA GLN A 5 -12.17 2.37 -0.40
C GLN A 5 -12.63 3.64 0.34
N THR A 6 -12.03 3.97 1.48
CA THR A 6 -12.33 5.19 2.25
C THR A 6 -11.07 5.73 2.94
N GLY A 7 -11.04 7.04 3.17
CA GLY A 7 -9.87 7.71 3.75
C GLY A 7 -8.76 7.96 2.73
N GLU A 8 -7.62 8.41 3.22
CA GLU A 8 -6.43 8.71 2.42
C GLU A 8 -5.24 8.01 3.05
N PHE A 9 -4.43 7.38 2.22
CA PHE A 9 -3.27 6.61 2.66
C PHE A 9 -2.00 7.12 2.02
N GLU A 10 -0.96 7.20 2.83
CA GLU A 10 0.42 7.35 2.38
C GLU A 10 1.13 6.00 2.51
N VAL A 11 1.86 5.63 1.46
CA VAL A 11 2.66 4.42 1.40
C VAL A 11 4.10 4.80 1.15
N GLU A 12 4.96 4.44 2.08
CA GLU A 12 6.42 4.51 1.95
C GLU A 12 6.91 3.10 1.60
N ALA A 13 7.71 2.95 0.54
CA ALA A 13 8.30 1.68 0.11
C ALA A 13 9.72 1.89 -0.45
N GLY A 14 10.74 1.58 0.35
CA GLY A 14 12.12 1.93 0.01
C GLY A 14 12.31 3.45 -0.04
N GLU A 15 12.60 3.99 -1.23
CA GLU A 15 12.81 5.44 -1.46
C GLU A 15 11.56 6.13 -2.03
N GLU A 16 10.49 5.38 -2.30
CA GLU A 16 9.28 5.89 -2.92
C GLU A 16 8.20 6.14 -1.86
N THR A 17 7.67 7.37 -1.83
CA THR A 17 6.48 7.73 -1.04
C THR A 17 5.35 8.10 -1.99
N ARG A 18 4.18 7.49 -1.82
CA ARG A 18 2.99 7.73 -2.65
C ARG A 18 1.75 7.93 -1.80
N ARG A 19 0.78 8.68 -2.33
CA ARG A 19 -0.54 8.85 -1.73
C ARG A 19 -1.65 8.27 -2.60
N ALA A 20 -2.71 7.81 -1.97
CA ALA A 20 -3.93 7.31 -2.61
C ALA A 20 -5.17 7.66 -1.79
N GLY A 21 -6.22 8.06 -2.49
CA GLY A 21 -7.55 8.32 -1.96
C GLY A 21 -8.59 7.30 -2.46
N PRO A 22 -9.88 7.49 -2.13
CA PRO A 22 -10.94 6.56 -2.48
C PRO A 22 -11.02 6.30 -3.99
N GLY A 23 -11.00 5.03 -4.38
CA GLY A 23 -11.01 4.59 -5.79
C GLY A 23 -9.61 4.36 -6.38
N ASP A 24 -8.56 4.88 -5.75
CA ASP A 24 -7.20 4.69 -6.22
C ASP A 24 -6.66 3.29 -5.92
N THR A 25 -5.76 2.84 -6.80
CA THR A 25 -4.95 1.64 -6.57
C THR A 25 -3.47 1.93 -6.77
N LEU A 26 -2.68 1.76 -5.71
CA LEU A 26 -1.22 1.83 -5.77
C LEU A 26 -0.64 0.47 -6.11
N ARG A 27 0.24 0.44 -7.12
CA ARG A 27 1.15 -0.68 -7.39
C ARG A 27 2.55 -0.24 -7.02
N TYR A 28 3.18 -1.00 -6.13
CA TYR A 28 4.53 -0.76 -5.65
C TYR A 28 5.18 -2.09 -5.25
N ARG A 29 6.50 -2.05 -5.10
CA ARG A 29 7.33 -3.19 -4.68
C ARG A 29 7.13 -3.49 -3.20
N CYS A 30 6.46 -4.60 -2.90
CA CYS A 30 6.20 -5.04 -1.53
C CYS A 30 7.33 -5.91 -0.94
N ASP A 31 8.39 -6.18 -1.71
CA ASP A 31 9.60 -6.91 -1.28
C ASP A 31 10.59 -6.02 -0.51
N ARG A 32 10.32 -4.71 -0.43
CA ARG A 32 11.01 -3.76 0.45
C ARG A 32 10.16 -3.51 1.69
N ASN A 33 10.82 -3.07 2.77
CA ASN A 33 10.10 -2.58 3.95
C ASN A 33 9.15 -1.47 3.51
N HIS A 34 7.88 -1.60 3.86
CA HIS A 34 6.86 -0.64 3.53
C HIS A 34 6.04 -0.25 4.76
N VAL A 35 5.70 1.04 4.84
CA VAL A 35 4.83 1.60 5.86
C VAL A 35 3.58 2.12 5.19
N VAL A 36 2.42 1.64 5.62
CA VAL A 36 1.12 2.12 5.15
C VAL A 36 0.46 2.90 6.29
N ARG A 37 0.19 4.19 6.07
CA ARG A 37 -0.38 5.08 7.07
C ARG A 37 -1.66 5.72 6.56
N CYS A 38 -2.74 5.63 7.34
CA CYS A 38 -3.93 6.46 7.11
C CYS A 38 -3.63 7.89 7.56
N VAL A 39 -3.74 8.86 6.64
CA VAL A 39 -3.38 10.27 6.88
C VAL A 39 -4.58 11.23 6.82
N SER A 40 -5.79 10.70 6.60
CA SER A 40 -7.02 11.51 6.44
C SER A 40 -7.61 12.09 7.74
N GLY A 41 -7.02 11.79 8.91
CA GLY A 41 -7.58 12.17 10.22
C GLY A 41 -8.93 11.51 10.56
N LYS A 42 -9.39 10.56 9.74
CA LYS A 42 -10.62 9.78 9.90
C LYS A 42 -10.31 8.30 9.72
N PRO A 43 -11.15 7.37 10.21
CA PRO A 43 -10.99 5.95 9.91
C PRO A 43 -10.91 5.70 8.40
N GLY A 44 -9.90 4.95 7.97
CA GLY A 44 -9.69 4.58 6.57
C GLY A 44 -9.93 3.09 6.35
N ARG A 45 -10.31 2.73 5.12
CA ARG A 45 -10.45 1.34 4.67
C ARG A 45 -9.70 1.18 3.35
N ALA A 46 -8.79 0.22 3.32
CA ALA A 46 -8.06 -0.18 2.14
C ALA A 46 -7.93 -1.71 2.09
N THR A 47 -7.84 -2.27 0.89
CA THR A 47 -7.53 -3.67 0.66
C THR A 47 -6.15 -3.79 0.05
N MET A 48 -5.30 -4.60 0.67
CA MET A 48 -3.98 -4.94 0.14
C MET A 48 -4.00 -6.35 -0.44
N VAL A 49 -3.49 -6.50 -1.66
CA VAL A 49 -3.17 -7.80 -2.27
C VAL A 49 -1.66 -7.90 -2.40
N CYS A 50 -1.07 -8.81 -1.63
CA CYS A 50 0.34 -9.17 -1.71
C CYS A 50 0.48 -10.40 -2.59
N ILE A 51 1.01 -10.21 -3.80
CA ILE A 51 1.40 -11.32 -4.65
C ILE A 51 2.87 -11.60 -4.31
N LEU A 52 3.06 -12.44 -3.30
CA LEU A 52 4.38 -12.95 -2.98
C LEU A 52 4.72 -14.03 -3.99
N LYS A 53 5.90 -13.94 -4.61
CA LYS A 53 6.43 -15.08 -5.36
C LYS A 53 6.68 -16.20 -4.34
N ALA A 54 5.87 -17.25 -4.35
CA ALA A 54 6.25 -18.48 -3.66
C ALA A 54 7.52 -19.04 -4.32
N ALA A 55 8.49 -19.49 -3.52
CA ALA A 55 9.54 -20.44 -3.91
C ALA A 55 10.53 -20.02 -5.01
N VAL A 56 11.49 -19.14 -4.68
CA VAL A 56 12.89 -19.49 -4.97
C VAL A 56 13.59 -19.48 -3.61
N MET A 57 13.37 -20.54 -2.84
CA MET A 57 14.35 -20.93 -1.85
C MET A 57 15.45 -21.64 -2.65
N GLU A 58 16.51 -20.92 -2.94
CA GLU A 58 17.87 -21.46 -3.09
C GLU A 58 18.80 -20.58 -2.26
#